data_AF-A0A2G9YXN9-F1
#
_entry.id   AF-A0A2G9YXN9-F1
#
_cell.length_a   1.000
_cell.length_b   1.000
_cell.length_c   1.000
_cell.angle_alpha   90.00
_cell.angle_beta   90.00
_cell.angle_gamma   90.00
#
_symmetry.space_group_name_H-M   'P 1'
#
loop_
_entity.id
_entity.type
_entity.pdbx_description
1 polymer ?
#
loop_
_entity_poly.entity_id
_entity_poly.type
_entity_poly.pdbx_seq_one_letter_code
_entity_poly.pdbx_strand_id
1 'polypeptide(L)'
;MENPTGIEQTEQKDKNTGMAVFAYFIFFLPLLTESKDDSFVKFHVKQGAVFFITILVAGVVGSIISKIPFFGGYLFWVVNLGLIVVWIIGILNALNGKEEPLPIIGKYAEMLKF
;
A
#
# COMPACT_ATOMS: atom_id res chain seq x y z
N MET A 1 -35.91 -17.09 -34.82
CA MET A 1 -34.73 -17.89 -34.48
C MET A 1 -34.08 -17.21 -33.28
N GLU A 2 -34.07 -17.85 -32.11
CA GLU A 2 -33.44 -17.36 -30.87
C GLU A 2 -31.90 -17.50 -30.93
N ASN A 3 -31.19 -16.40 -30.54
CA ASN A 3 -29.92 -16.21 -29.79
C ASN A 3 -28.68 -17.12 -30.06
N PRO A 4 -27.43 -16.84 -29.59
CA PRO A 4 -26.91 -15.69 -28.84
C PRO A 4 -25.51 -15.18 -29.24
N THR A 5 -25.24 -13.90 -29.06
CA THR A 5 -23.97 -13.45 -28.46
C THR A 5 -24.15 -12.02 -27.96
N GLY A 6 -24.80 -11.92 -26.80
CA GLY A 6 -24.53 -10.80 -25.91
C GLY A 6 -23.07 -10.93 -25.51
N ILE A 7 -22.20 -10.19 -26.20
CA ILE A 7 -20.91 -9.87 -25.64
C ILE A 7 -21.26 -9.05 -24.41
N GLU A 8 -21.22 -9.67 -23.23
CA GLU A 8 -21.06 -8.91 -21.99
C GLU A 8 -19.79 -8.10 -22.18
N GLN A 9 -19.95 -6.87 -22.63
CA GLN A 9 -18.97 -5.82 -22.44
C GLN A 9 -18.91 -5.70 -20.92
N THR A 10 -18.01 -6.45 -20.29
CA THR A 10 -17.64 -6.20 -18.91
C THR A 10 -17.09 -4.79 -18.91
N GLU A 11 -17.96 -3.84 -18.54
CA GLU A 11 -17.63 -2.45 -18.34
C GLU A 11 -16.47 -2.43 -17.34
N GLN A 12 -15.25 -2.26 -17.86
CA GLN A 12 -14.05 -2.24 -17.03
C GLN A 12 -14.15 -0.95 -16.22
N LYS A 13 -14.78 -1.05 -15.04
CA LYS A 13 -14.92 0.05 -14.10
C LYS A 13 -13.55 0.69 -13.93
N ASP A 14 -13.45 1.97 -14.28
CA ASP A 14 -12.20 2.72 -14.15
C ASP A 14 -11.66 2.54 -12.73
N LYS A 15 -10.41 2.05 -12.64
CA LYS A 15 -9.74 1.81 -11.36
C LYS A 15 -9.76 3.09 -10.54
N ASN A 16 -10.22 3.02 -9.28
CA ASN A 16 -10.25 4.19 -8.41
C ASN A 16 -8.84 4.54 -7.91
N THR A 17 -8.05 5.12 -8.82
CA THR A 17 -6.63 5.44 -8.65
C THR A 17 -6.42 6.46 -7.53
N GLY A 18 -7.30 7.45 -7.41
CA GLY A 18 -7.24 8.42 -6.33
C GLY A 18 -7.29 7.76 -4.95
N MET A 19 -8.27 6.89 -4.73
CA MET A 19 -8.41 6.19 -3.44
C MET A 19 -7.28 5.19 -3.19
N ALA A 20 -6.78 4.52 -4.24
CA ALA A 20 -5.60 3.67 -4.13
C ALA A 20 -4.34 4.44 -3.70
N VAL A 21 -4.14 5.67 -4.19
CA VAL A 21 -3.03 6.53 -3.75
C VAL A 21 -3.24 6.99 -2.30
N PHE A 22 -4.46 7.40 -1.93
CA PHE A 22 -4.77 7.84 -0.56
C PHE A 22 -4.54 6.75 0.48
N ALA A 23 -4.65 5.48 0.10
CA ALA A 23 -4.34 4.34 0.97
C ALA A 23 -2.91 4.37 1.56
N TYR A 24 -1.95 5.00 0.88
CA TYR A 24 -0.56 5.13 1.36
C TYR A 24 -0.35 6.26 2.35
N PHE A 25 -1.32 7.16 2.50
CA PHE A 25 -1.29 8.25 3.48
C PHE A 25 -2.17 7.91 4.68
N ILE A 26 -3.38 7.42 4.42
CA ILE A 26 -4.37 7.03 5.43
C ILE A 26 -5.06 5.75 4.95
N PHE A 27 -4.48 4.59 5.29
CA PHE A 27 -4.89 3.30 4.72
C PHE A 27 -6.37 2.95 4.94
N PHE A 28 -6.98 3.39 6.03
CA PHE A 28 -8.39 3.08 6.33
C PHE A 28 -9.38 4.06 5.69
N LEU A 29 -8.92 5.22 5.18
CA LEU A 29 -9.80 6.23 4.59
C LEU A 29 -10.60 5.68 3.39
N PRO A 30 -10.00 4.95 2.43
CA PRO A 30 -10.75 4.37 1.32
C PRO A 30 -11.85 3.37 1.75
N LEU A 31 -11.66 2.69 2.89
CA LEU A 31 -12.66 1.75 3.44
C LEU A 31 -13.91 2.45 4.00
N LEU A 32 -13.83 3.75 4.24
CA LEU A 32 -14.95 4.58 4.71
C LEU A 32 -15.74 5.22 3.56
N THR A 33 -15.41 4.87 2.31
CA THR A 33 -16.03 5.44 1.11
C THR A 33 -16.68 4.35 0.24
N GLU A 34 -17.36 4.77 -0.83
CA GLU A 34 -17.91 3.87 -1.85
C GLU A 34 -16.84 3.01 -2.57
N SER A 35 -15.55 3.33 -2.41
CA SER A 35 -14.45 2.54 -2.97
C SER A 35 -14.08 1.32 -2.14
N LYS A 36 -14.74 1.08 -0.99
CA LYS A 36 -14.39 -0.02 -0.08
C LYS A 36 -14.48 -1.41 -0.72
N ASP A 37 -15.32 -1.58 -1.74
CA ASP A 37 -15.54 -2.85 -2.45
C ASP A 37 -14.73 -2.97 -3.75
N ASP A 38 -13.95 -1.95 -4.10
CA ASP A 38 -13.04 -1.97 -5.26
C ASP A 38 -11.80 -2.83 -4.93
N SER A 39 -11.57 -3.89 -5.72
CA SER A 39 -10.46 -4.83 -5.50
C SER A 39 -9.09 -4.16 -5.59
N PHE A 40 -8.93 -3.21 -6.51
CA PHE A 40 -7.70 -2.46 -6.71
C PHE A 40 -7.42 -1.54 -5.52
N VAL A 41 -8.45 -0.86 -5.02
CA VAL A 41 -8.34 -0.05 -3.80
C VAL A 41 -8.02 -0.94 -2.59
N LYS A 42 -8.70 -2.08 -2.43
CA LYS A 42 -8.41 -3.02 -1.32
C LYS A 42 -6.97 -3.52 -1.34
N PHE A 43 -6.41 -3.81 -2.52
CA PHE A 43 -5.00 -4.16 -2.65
C PHE A 43 -4.09 -3.08 -2.05
N HIS A 44 -4.25 -1.83 -2.48
CA HIS A 44 -3.44 -0.71 -2.00
C HIS A 44 -3.71 -0.35 -0.54
N VAL A 45 -4.94 -0.55 -0.04
CA VAL A 45 -5.27 -0.46 1.40
C VAL A 45 -4.47 -1.45 2.22
N LYS A 46 -4.38 -2.72 1.80
CA LYS A 46 -3.59 -3.72 2.54
C LYS A 46 -2.10 -3.40 2.51
N GLN A 47 -1.58 -2.96 1.36
CA GLN A 47 -0.19 -2.51 1.24
C GLN A 47 0.09 -1.29 2.14
N GLY A 48 -0.80 -0.30 2.14
CA GLY A 48 -0.73 0.89 3.00
C GLY A 48 -0.79 0.55 4.48
N ALA A 49 -1.64 -0.39 4.89
CA ALA A 49 -1.73 -0.87 6.27
C ALA A 49 -0.43 -1.53 6.74
N VAL A 50 0.16 -2.40 5.91
CA VAL A 50 1.45 -3.05 6.20
C VAL A 50 2.57 -2.03 6.28
N PHE A 51 2.60 -1.05 5.36
CA PHE A 51 3.57 0.03 5.40
C PHE A 51 3.45 0.87 6.67
N PHE A 52 2.23 1.21 7.10
CA PHE A 52 1.99 1.92 8.34
C PHE A 52 2.51 1.14 9.56
N ILE A 53 2.21 -0.16 9.66
CA ILE A 53 2.75 -1.03 10.72
C ILE A 53 4.28 -1.05 10.67
N THR A 54 4.86 -1.12 9.47
CA THR A 54 6.32 -1.11 9.29
C THR A 54 6.95 0.18 9.83
N ILE A 55 6.35 1.35 9.57
CA ILE A 55 6.81 2.62 10.13
C ILE A 55 6.73 2.60 11.66
N LEU A 56 5.64 2.11 12.24
CA LEU A 56 5.51 2.03 13.70
C LEU A 56 6.61 1.16 14.33
N VAL A 57 6.85 -0.02 13.75
CA VAL A 57 7.92 -0.92 14.21
C VAL A 57 9.30 -0.28 14.03
N ALA A 58 9.57 0.31 12.88
CA ALA A 58 10.84 1.00 12.62
C ALA A 58 11.08 2.18 13.57
N GLY A 59 10.03 2.91 13.95
CA GLY A 59 10.10 3.99 14.93
C GLY A 59 10.46 3.48 16.33
N VAL A 60 9.78 2.42 16.79
CA VAL A 60 10.06 1.81 18.09
C VAL A 60 11.49 1.26 18.13
N VAL A 61 11.88 0.47 17.13
CA VAL A 61 13.23 -0.09 17.02
C VAL A 61 14.28 1.02 16.90
N GLY A 62 14.01 2.04 16.09
CA GLY A 62 14.86 3.21 15.92
C GLY A 62 15.10 3.98 17.22
N SER A 63 14.08 4.11 18.08
CA SER A 63 14.19 4.77 19.39
C SER A 63 15.13 4.06 20.36
N ILE A 64 15.30 2.74 20.19
CA ILE A 64 16.22 1.92 20.98
C ILE A 64 17.62 2.00 20.38
N ILE A 65 17.73 1.83 19.06
CA ILE A 65 19.00 1.85 18.32
C ILE A 65 19.69 3.22 18.43
N SER A 66 18.94 4.32 18.44
CA SER A 66 19.47 5.68 18.53
C SER A 66 20.23 5.96 19.84
N LYS A 67 20.06 5.13 20.88
CA LYS A 67 20.83 5.20 22.13
C LYS A 67 22.29 4.77 21.98
N ILE A 68 22.63 4.09 20.88
CA ILE A 68 24.01 3.70 20.57
C ILE A 68 24.75 4.94 20.01
N PRO A 69 25.80 5.44 20.69
CA PRO A 69 26.54 6.62 20.24
C PRO A 69 27.10 6.45 18.83
N PHE A 70 27.06 7.52 18.03
CA PHE A 70 27.56 7.64 16.66
C PHE A 70 26.90 6.74 15.59
N PHE A 71 26.67 5.45 15.86
CA PHE A 71 26.12 4.49 14.89
C PHE A 71 24.59 4.49 14.84
N GLY A 72 23.93 4.69 15.98
CA GLY A 72 22.48 4.54 16.09
C GLY A 72 21.71 5.53 15.22
N GLY A 73 22.13 6.81 15.23
CA GLY A 73 21.50 7.86 14.44
C GLY A 73 21.67 7.67 12.93
N TYR A 74 22.88 7.31 12.49
CA TYR A 74 23.15 7.07 11.06
C TYR A 74 22.32 5.91 10.51
N LEU A 75 22.26 4.79 11.23
CA LEU A 75 21.46 3.63 10.82
C LEU A 75 19.96 3.98 10.74
N PHE A 76 19.45 4.71 11.73
CA PHE A 76 18.06 5.15 11.73
C PHE A 76 17.74 6.04 10.52
N TRP A 77 18.64 6.95 10.15
CA TRP A 77 18.47 7.80 8.98
C TRP A 77 18.42 6.98 7.67
N VAL A 78 19.33 6.02 7.49
CA VAL A 78 19.36 5.13 6.31
C VAL A 78 18.07 4.31 6.19
N VAL A 79 17.56 3.77 7.31
CA VAL A 79 16.30 3.01 7.33
C VAL A 79 15.12 3.89 6.91
N ASN A 80 15.04 5.14 7.41
CA ASN A 80 13.97 6.06 7.01
C ASN A 80 14.02 6.40 5.52
N LEU A 81 15.22 6.56 4.95
CA LEU A 81 15.37 6.79 3.50
C LEU A 81 14.86 5.59 2.69
N GLY A 82 15.17 4.36 3.13
CA GLY A 82 14.63 3.15 2.53
C GLY A 82 13.10 3.07 2.60
N LEU A 83 12.51 3.44 3.74
CA LEU A 83 11.04 3.48 3.89
C LEU A 83 10.39 4.51 2.96
N ILE A 84 11.01 5.68 2.76
CA ILE A 84 10.54 6.68 1.78
C ILE A 84 10.55 6.10 0.37
N VAL A 85 11.61 5.37 -0.02
CA VAL A 85 11.68 4.71 -1.33
C VAL A 85 10.57 3.68 -1.50
N VAL A 86 10.36 2.82 -0.49
CA VAL A 86 9.27 1.82 -0.51
C VAL A 86 7.91 2.49 -0.63
N TRP A 87 7.68 3.59 0.10
CA TRP A 87 6.44 4.37 0.02
C TRP A 87 6.18 4.94 -1.38
N ILE A 88 7.20 5.54 -1.99
CA ILE A 88 7.12 6.09 -3.35
C ILE A 88 6.80 4.97 -4.36
N ILE A 89 7.43 3.80 -4.23
CA ILE A 89 7.12 2.64 -5.09
C ILE A 89 5.64 2.26 -4.98
N GLY A 90 5.08 2.24 -3.76
CA GLY A 90 3.66 1.99 -3.55
C GLY A 90 2.76 2.99 -4.28
N ILE A 91 3.05 4.28 -4.13
CA ILE A 91 2.31 5.36 -4.82
C ILE A 91 2.43 5.24 -6.34
N LEU A 92 3.64 4.97 -6.86
CA LEU A 92 3.86 4.77 -8.29
C LEU A 92 3.11 3.56 -8.82
N ASN A 93 3.05 2.47 -8.06
CA ASN A 93 2.26 1.30 -8.42
C ASN A 93 0.78 1.67 -8.53
N ALA A 94 0.23 2.39 -7.54
CA ALA A 94 -1.15 2.87 -7.60
C ALA A 94 -1.42 3.81 -8.79
N LEU A 95 -0.57 4.80 -9.01
CA LEU A 95 -0.69 5.75 -10.13
C LEU A 95 -0.64 5.07 -11.49
N ASN A 96 0.14 3.99 -11.61
CA ASN A 96 0.23 3.20 -12.84
C ASN A 96 -0.84 2.09 -12.94
N GLY A 97 -1.77 2.00 -11.98
CA GLY A 97 -2.81 0.99 -11.97
C GLY A 97 -2.29 -0.43 -11.72
N LYS A 98 -1.13 -0.59 -11.06
CA LYS A 98 -0.45 -1.87 -10.83
C LYS A 98 -0.68 -2.40 -9.42
N GLU A 99 -1.10 -3.66 -9.33
CA GLU A 99 -1.20 -4.40 -8.06
C GLU A 99 0.10 -5.13 -7.73
N GLU A 100 1.19 -4.39 -7.65
CA GLU A 100 2.51 -4.94 -7.31
C GLU A 100 2.82 -4.74 -5.81
N PRO A 101 3.23 -5.80 -5.09
CA PRO A 101 3.49 -5.72 -3.66
C PRO A 101 4.70 -4.82 -3.39
N LEU A 102 4.68 -4.12 -2.25
CA LEU A 102 5.82 -3.33 -1.80
C LEU A 102 7.07 -4.21 -1.64
N PRO A 103 8.27 -3.71 -2.01
CA PRO A 103 9.51 -4.44 -1.78
C PRO A 103 9.68 -4.83 -0.32
N ILE A 104 10.13 -6.07 -0.07
CA ILE A 104 10.45 -6.66 1.25
C ILE A 104 9.21 -6.91 2.14
N ILE A 105 8.32 -5.93 2.28
CA ILE A 105 7.20 -5.96 3.24
C ILE A 105 5.87 -6.33 2.61
N GLY A 106 5.69 -6.14 1.29
CA GLY A 106 4.37 -6.22 0.66
C GLY A 106 3.72 -7.60 0.72
N LYS A 107 4.51 -8.67 0.87
CA LYS A 107 4.01 -10.05 1.09
C LYS A 107 3.15 -10.19 2.36
N TYR A 108 3.38 -9.36 3.38
CA TYR A 108 2.60 -9.42 4.62
C TYR A 108 1.17 -8.88 4.43
N ALA A 109 0.88 -8.21 3.30
CA ALA A 109 -0.46 -7.73 2.99
C ALA A 109 -1.46 -8.88 2.80
N GLU A 110 -1.00 -10.06 2.37
CA GLU A 110 -1.82 -11.26 2.22
C GLU A 110 -2.38 -11.77 3.57
N MET A 111 -1.76 -11.39 4.68
CA MET A 111 -2.24 -11.75 6.03
C MET A 111 -3.49 -10.95 6.44
N LEU A 112 -3.78 -9.85 5.75
CA LEU A 112 -4.95 -9.01 6.01
C LEU A 112 -6.16 -9.55 5.25
N LYS A 113 -7.10 -10.14 6.00
CA LYS A 113 -8.31 -10.79 5.48
C LYS A 113 -9.51 -9.84 5.49
N PHE A 114 -9.55 -8.92 4.53
CA PHE A 114 -10.73 -8.09 4.24
C PHE A 114 -10.75 -7.64 2.76
#